data_AF-A0A2V7KT98-F1
#
_entry.id   AF-A0A2V7KT98-F1
#
_cell.length_a   1.000
_cell.length_b   1.000
_cell.length_c   1.000
_cell.angle_alpha   90.00
_cell.angle_beta   90.00
_cell.angle_gamma   90.00
#
_symmetry.space_group_name_H-M   'P 1'
#
loop_
_entity.id
_entity.type
_entity.pdbx_description
1 polymer ?
#
loop_
_entity_poly.entity_id
_entity_poly.type
_entity_poly.pdbx_seq_one_letter_code
_entity_poly.pdbx_strand_id
1 'polypeptide(L)'
;MRRPGTRLKTRSTRAQSPQPLTAPGPVLPTLYSSETGRSYRLDRLIGKGGFGEIYLASPAPSGSLPAQVCVKISYRLAGWLREAYFAELLARQPRALRVFDRFVHLEPTSTRYCLVMEYAQYGDLSAWLATKGAQPERFVRQEIAAILGTLHVLHRGQALHRDLTPFNVFVCENECLKLGDFGIAAHQASRRGVTADAFNPLGAPTEIAWGKVRRWQQRDDVYQVGQLIAMLLRGDVHSPMRSLDVRRLPCSDHLKEVIHRCLGARGKRYESAGEMIEALKQAPKQLRKGQVKTLAGQRVSFTGFLNRPRRDAIAAARASGAIFQASPGPSTNILVRGRPNALQVAGKDGGLKLMEIKRLATKGHRVTVIGETQFWKLVARPGKR
;
A
#
# COMPACT_ATOMS: atom_id res chain seq x y z
N MET A 1 14.60 56.37 -9.48
CA MET A 1 13.85 55.94 -8.27
C MET A 1 14.22 54.49 -7.93
N ARG A 2 15.12 54.32 -6.97
CA ARG A 2 15.59 53.02 -6.46
C ARG A 2 14.62 52.51 -5.40
N ARG A 3 14.12 51.28 -5.53
CA ARG A 3 13.45 50.55 -4.43
C ARG A 3 14.45 49.56 -3.81
N PRO A 4 14.49 49.41 -2.48
CA PRO A 4 15.57 48.72 -1.78
C PRO A 4 15.36 47.20 -1.74
N GLY A 5 16.46 46.46 -1.86
CA GLY A 5 16.49 45.01 -1.73
C GLY A 5 16.44 44.56 -0.27
N THR A 6 15.52 43.66 0.04
CA THR A 6 15.46 42.95 1.32
C THR A 6 16.30 41.68 1.25
N ARG A 7 17.55 41.78 1.73
CA ARG A 7 18.41 40.63 2.06
C ARG A 7 17.80 39.88 3.25
N LEU A 8 17.30 38.67 3.03
CA LEU A 8 17.04 37.71 4.11
C LEU A 8 18.39 37.24 4.67
N LYS A 9 18.74 37.70 5.87
CA LYS A 9 19.90 37.24 6.63
C LYS A 9 19.63 35.81 7.12
N THR A 10 20.28 34.83 6.51
CA THR A 10 20.42 33.47 7.05
C THR A 10 21.28 33.52 8.31
N ARG A 11 20.65 33.47 9.50
CA ARG A 11 21.35 33.24 10.76
C ARG A 11 21.71 31.75 10.85
N SER A 12 22.99 31.45 10.62
CA SER A 12 23.63 30.18 10.96
C SER A 12 23.62 30.00 12.48
N THR A 13 22.74 29.14 13.02
CA THR A 13 22.81 28.69 14.41
C THR A 13 23.90 27.62 14.54
N ARG A 14 25.02 28.04 15.11
CA ARG A 14 26.16 27.20 15.52
C ARG A 14 25.68 26.16 16.54
N ALA A 15 26.00 24.89 16.31
CA ALA A 15 25.73 23.81 17.26
C ALA A 15 26.41 24.12 18.61
N GLN A 16 25.62 24.23 19.67
CA GLN A 16 26.12 24.33 21.04
C GLN A 16 26.27 22.92 21.63
N SER A 17 27.42 22.68 22.24
CA SER A 17 27.77 21.47 22.98
C SER A 17 26.79 21.21 24.14
N PRO A 18 26.56 19.93 24.53
CA PRO A 18 25.58 19.59 25.55
C PRO A 18 26.02 20.08 26.94
N GLN A 19 25.20 20.92 27.58
CA GLN A 19 25.32 21.23 29.00
C GLN A 19 24.62 20.14 29.85
N PRO A 20 25.10 19.85 31.07
CA PRO A 20 24.46 18.88 31.96
C PRO A 20 23.09 19.36 32.44
N LEU A 21 22.10 18.46 32.39
CA LEU A 21 20.72 18.68 32.84
C LEU A 21 20.64 18.66 34.38
N THR A 22 20.46 19.83 35.01
CA THR A 22 20.04 19.92 36.42
C THR A 22 18.87 20.89 36.57
N ALA A 23 17.66 20.38 36.29
CA ALA A 23 16.39 20.81 36.88
C ALA A 23 15.35 19.69 36.64
N PRO A 24 14.59 19.22 37.65
CA PRO A 24 13.51 18.30 37.41
C PRO A 24 12.41 19.01 36.62
N GLY A 25 12.11 18.52 35.41
CA GLY A 25 10.98 18.98 34.62
C GLY A 25 9.64 18.75 35.34
N PRO A 26 8.52 19.28 34.81
CA PRO A 26 7.21 19.06 35.41
C PRO A 26 6.95 17.57 35.59
N VAL A 27 6.58 17.16 36.82
CA VAL A 27 6.20 15.78 37.13
C VAL A 27 4.94 15.45 36.35
N LEU A 28 5.06 14.58 35.35
CA LEU A 28 3.92 14.12 34.57
C LEU A 28 3.03 13.20 35.43
N PRO A 29 1.69 13.23 35.23
CA PRO A 29 0.78 12.47 36.06
C PRO A 29 0.98 10.95 35.88
N THR A 30 0.63 10.18 36.91
CA THR A 30 0.51 8.71 36.81
C THR A 30 -0.94 8.35 36.53
N LEU A 31 -1.17 7.51 35.53
CA LEU A 31 -2.50 7.04 35.17
C LEU A 31 -2.77 5.67 35.78
N TYR A 32 -3.88 5.51 36.49
CA TYR A 32 -4.31 4.22 37.03
C TYR A 32 -5.33 3.56 36.11
N SER A 33 -5.09 2.29 35.77
CA SER A 33 -6.02 1.43 35.04
C SER A 33 -6.87 0.63 36.02
N SER A 34 -8.18 0.94 36.06
CA SER A 34 -9.16 0.15 36.80
C SER A 34 -9.36 -1.25 36.23
N GLU A 35 -9.05 -1.47 34.96
CA GLU A 35 -9.23 -2.76 34.29
C GLU A 35 -8.17 -3.79 34.71
N THR A 36 -6.94 -3.35 34.96
CA THR A 36 -5.81 -4.24 35.24
C THR A 36 -5.17 -4.04 36.62
N GLY A 37 -5.58 -3.00 37.36
CA GLY A 37 -4.96 -2.62 38.63
C GLY A 37 -3.54 -2.07 38.49
N ARG A 38 -3.13 -1.67 37.28
CA ARG A 38 -1.79 -1.16 37.00
C ARG A 38 -1.77 0.36 36.95
N SER A 39 -0.68 0.93 37.45
CA SER A 39 -0.35 2.34 37.27
C SER A 39 0.65 2.50 36.13
N TYR A 40 0.47 3.53 35.31
CA TYR A 40 1.37 3.91 34.23
C TYR A 40 1.91 5.30 34.54
N ARG A 41 3.18 5.36 34.95
CA ARG A 41 3.87 6.63 35.16
C ARG A 41 4.24 7.19 33.80
N LEU A 42 3.69 8.34 33.45
CA LEU A 42 4.04 9.02 32.20
C LEU A 42 5.45 9.60 32.35
N ASP A 43 6.36 9.24 31.45
CA ASP A 43 7.76 9.64 31.52
C ASP A 43 8.06 10.81 30.57
N ARG A 44 7.52 10.77 29.34
CA ARG A 44 7.76 11.81 28.33
C ARG A 44 6.64 11.88 27.29
N LEU A 45 6.20 13.09 26.94
CA LEU A 45 5.35 13.30 25.76
C LEU A 45 6.17 13.06 24.47
N ILE A 46 5.76 12.11 23.64
CA ILE A 46 6.45 11.74 22.39
C ILE A 46 5.66 12.09 21.13
N GLY A 47 4.38 12.42 21.25
CA GLY A 47 3.56 12.88 20.12
C GLY A 47 2.30 13.60 20.58
N LYS A 48 1.85 14.58 19.80
CA LYS A 48 0.59 15.30 20.03
C LYS A 48 -0.05 15.66 18.69
N GLY A 49 -1.34 15.37 18.53
CA GLY A 49 -2.07 15.63 17.28
C GLY A 49 -3.57 15.48 17.41
N GLY A 50 -4.27 15.40 16.27
CA GLY A 50 -5.74 15.32 16.22
C GLY A 50 -6.34 14.07 16.87
N PHE A 51 -5.53 13.04 17.12
CA PHE A 51 -5.90 11.78 17.78
C PHE A 51 -5.58 11.77 19.28
N GLY A 52 -5.07 12.88 19.81
CA GLY A 52 -4.73 13.04 21.22
C GLY A 52 -3.23 13.13 21.48
N GLU A 53 -2.83 12.72 22.68
CA GLU A 53 -1.46 12.81 23.18
C GLU A 53 -0.87 11.40 23.35
N ILE A 54 0.39 11.23 22.97
CA ILE A 54 1.13 9.98 23.10
C ILE A 54 2.28 10.19 24.07
N TYR A 55 2.32 9.40 25.12
CA TYR A 55 3.37 9.42 26.13
C TYR A 55 4.16 8.13 26.11
N LEU A 56 5.48 8.22 26.29
CA LEU A 56 6.28 7.12 26.79
C LEU A 56 5.98 6.97 28.29
N ALA A 57 5.79 5.75 28.76
CA ALA A 57 5.43 5.48 30.14
C ALA A 57 6.05 4.18 30.68
N SER A 58 6.17 4.13 32.00
CA SER A 58 6.67 2.99 32.77
C SER A 58 5.51 2.33 33.52
N PRO A 59 5.21 1.03 33.30
CA PRO A 59 4.16 0.33 34.01
C PRO A 59 4.60 -0.11 35.42
N ALA A 60 3.71 0.01 36.39
CA ALA A 60 3.91 -0.34 37.80
C ALA A 60 2.65 -1.02 38.39
N PRO A 61 2.70 -2.29 38.83
CA PRO A 61 3.82 -3.21 38.62
C PRO A 61 3.97 -3.56 37.12
N SER A 62 5.21 -3.75 36.65
CA SER A 62 5.45 -4.08 35.24
C SER A 62 4.92 -5.48 34.87
N GLY A 63 5.08 -6.47 35.76
CA GLY A 63 4.63 -7.84 35.50
C GLY A 63 5.21 -8.39 34.18
N SER A 64 4.34 -8.80 33.25
CA SER A 64 4.71 -9.28 31.91
C SER A 64 4.87 -8.19 30.85
N LEU A 65 4.70 -6.91 31.20
CA LEU A 65 4.85 -5.79 30.27
C LEU A 65 6.32 -5.41 30.09
N PRO A 66 6.70 -4.87 28.92
CA PRO A 66 8.02 -4.26 28.76
C PRO A 66 8.24 -3.11 29.75
N ALA A 67 9.52 -2.80 30.03
CA ALA A 67 9.89 -1.70 30.91
C ALA A 67 9.36 -0.34 30.43
N GLN A 68 9.18 -0.19 29.12
CA GLN A 68 8.63 1.02 28.49
C GLN A 68 7.47 0.66 27.56
N VAL A 69 6.38 1.41 27.68
CA VAL A 69 5.18 1.31 26.84
C VAL A 69 4.78 2.70 26.34
N CYS A 70 3.94 2.74 25.31
CA CYS A 70 3.27 3.98 24.89
C CYS A 70 1.89 4.07 25.49
N VAL A 71 1.48 5.24 25.96
CA VAL A 71 0.09 5.53 26.34
C VAL A 71 -0.47 6.57 25.39
N LYS A 72 -1.43 6.17 24.56
CA LYS A 72 -2.25 7.06 23.73
C LYS A 72 -3.45 7.52 24.54
N ILE A 73 -3.57 8.83 24.74
CA ILE A 73 -4.65 9.49 25.46
C ILE A 73 -5.51 10.24 24.45
N SER A 74 -6.76 9.81 24.29
CA SER A 74 -7.76 10.45 23.42
C SER A 74 -8.90 11.01 24.25
N TYR A 75 -9.55 12.07 23.73
CA TYR A 75 -10.79 12.63 24.28
C TYR A 75 -12.02 12.20 23.47
N ARG A 76 -11.83 11.34 22.46
CA ARG A 76 -12.88 10.92 21.52
C ARG A 76 -13.21 9.44 21.71
N LEU A 77 -14.31 9.16 22.41
CA LEU A 77 -14.78 7.80 22.70
C LEU A 77 -14.89 6.92 21.44
N ALA A 78 -15.54 7.41 20.38
CA ALA A 78 -15.84 6.60 19.21
C ALA A 78 -14.58 6.10 18.47
N GLY A 79 -13.52 6.91 18.41
CA GLY A 79 -12.25 6.50 17.81
C GLY A 79 -11.53 5.49 18.70
N TRP A 80 -11.46 5.77 20.00
CA TRP A 80 -10.85 4.88 20.98
C TRP A 80 -11.52 3.49 21.03
N LEU A 81 -12.86 3.42 21.01
CA LEU A 81 -13.60 2.15 20.98
C LEU A 81 -13.24 1.32 19.74
N ARG A 82 -13.10 1.96 18.58
CA ARG A 82 -12.70 1.26 17.34
C ARG A 82 -11.28 0.73 17.44
N GLU A 83 -10.33 1.55 17.92
CA GLU A 83 -8.95 1.11 18.12
C GLU A 83 -8.86 -0.05 19.11
N ALA A 84 -9.54 0.07 20.25
CA ALA A 84 -9.63 -0.98 21.25
C ALA A 84 -10.19 -2.30 20.69
N TYR A 85 -11.28 -2.22 19.92
CA TYR A 85 -11.90 -3.38 19.29
C TYR A 85 -10.99 -4.06 18.27
N PHE A 86 -10.39 -3.29 17.36
CA PHE A 86 -9.52 -3.87 16.33
C PHE A 86 -8.19 -4.37 16.89
N ALA A 87 -7.69 -3.76 17.96
CA ALA A 87 -6.54 -4.27 18.68
C ALA A 87 -6.81 -5.67 19.27
N GLU A 88 -7.99 -5.90 19.85
CA GLU A 88 -8.38 -7.24 20.30
C GLU A 88 -8.53 -8.23 19.15
N LEU A 89 -9.21 -7.83 18.08
CA LEU A 89 -9.39 -8.66 16.89
C LEU A 89 -8.04 -9.12 16.31
N LEU A 90 -7.03 -8.27 16.40
CA LEU A 90 -5.69 -8.50 15.85
C LEU A 90 -4.63 -8.85 16.90
N ALA A 91 -5.02 -9.14 18.15
CA ALA A 91 -4.08 -9.36 19.27
C ALA A 91 -3.08 -10.51 19.00
N ARG A 92 -3.47 -11.50 18.19
CA ARG A 92 -2.64 -12.65 17.80
C ARG A 92 -1.82 -12.41 16.52
N GLN A 93 -1.93 -11.24 15.91
CA GLN A 93 -1.21 -10.92 14.68
C GLN A 93 0.13 -10.26 15.00
N PRO A 94 1.27 -10.86 14.59
CA PRO A 94 2.60 -10.36 14.96
C PRO A 94 2.94 -9.01 14.32
N ARG A 95 2.22 -8.62 13.26
CA ARG A 95 2.41 -7.35 12.54
C ARG A 95 1.27 -6.36 12.81
N ALA A 96 0.49 -6.56 13.86
CA ALA A 96 -0.32 -5.52 14.48
C ALA A 96 0.42 -4.95 15.69
N LEU A 97 0.39 -3.63 15.85
CA LEU A 97 0.96 -2.95 17.02
C LEU A 97 0.19 -3.41 18.26
N ARG A 98 0.89 -4.01 19.21
CA ARG A 98 0.24 -4.66 20.35
C ARG A 98 -0.37 -3.61 21.28
N VAL A 99 -1.61 -3.83 21.70
CA VAL A 99 -2.25 -3.11 22.81
C VAL A 99 -2.24 -4.02 24.03
N PHE A 100 -1.71 -3.51 25.12
CA PHE A 100 -1.56 -4.21 26.39
C PHE A 100 -2.72 -3.94 27.34
N ASP A 101 -3.28 -2.74 27.30
CA ASP A 101 -4.31 -2.28 28.22
C ASP A 101 -5.15 -1.17 27.56
N ARG A 102 -6.38 -1.03 28.01
CA ARG A 102 -7.31 0.03 27.62
C ARG A 102 -8.15 0.40 28.81
N PHE A 103 -8.26 1.68 29.13
CA PHE A 103 -9.05 2.10 30.30
C PHE A 103 -9.48 3.55 30.17
N VAL A 104 -10.45 3.92 30.99
CA VAL A 104 -10.94 5.29 31.12
C VAL A 104 -10.33 5.90 32.36
N HIS A 105 -9.71 7.07 32.22
CA HIS A 105 -9.24 7.87 33.33
C HIS A 105 -10.15 9.11 33.47
N LEU A 106 -10.84 9.19 34.60
CA LEU A 106 -11.75 10.28 34.91
C LEU A 106 -10.99 11.41 35.58
N GLU A 107 -11.09 12.61 35.01
CA GLU A 107 -10.64 13.85 35.64
C GLU A 107 -11.85 14.68 36.04
N PRO A 108 -11.71 15.65 36.97
CA PRO A 108 -12.82 16.48 37.43
C PRO A 108 -13.61 17.17 36.30
N THR A 109 -12.95 17.51 35.20
CA THR A 109 -13.52 18.28 34.09
C THR A 109 -13.42 17.60 32.74
N SER A 110 -12.83 16.40 32.66
CA SER A 110 -12.63 15.70 31.39
C SER A 110 -12.56 14.18 31.54
N THR A 111 -12.82 13.47 30.45
CA THR A 111 -12.62 12.02 30.37
C THR A 111 -11.50 11.73 29.40
N ARG A 112 -10.51 10.96 29.86
CA ARG A 112 -9.36 10.52 29.09
C ARG A 112 -9.50 9.04 28.76
N TYR A 113 -9.56 8.71 27.47
CA TYR A 113 -9.58 7.35 26.99
C TYR A 113 -8.16 6.90 26.65
N CYS A 114 -7.65 5.93 27.40
CA CYS A 114 -6.26 5.51 27.35
C CYS A 114 -6.11 4.18 26.61
N LEU A 115 -5.11 4.08 25.73
CA LEU A 115 -4.62 2.83 25.14
C LEU A 115 -3.15 2.67 25.46
N VAL A 116 -2.80 1.59 26.12
CA VAL A 116 -1.41 1.23 26.41
C VAL A 116 -0.93 0.29 25.34
N MET A 117 0.17 0.63 24.69
CA MET A 117 0.65 0.00 23.48
C MET A 117 2.13 -0.33 23.55
N GLU A 118 2.55 -1.22 22.66
CA GLU A 118 3.96 -1.44 22.35
C GLU A 118 4.66 -0.14 21.96
N TYR A 119 5.84 0.07 22.52
CA TYR A 119 6.68 1.21 22.16
C TYR A 119 7.42 0.94 20.84
N ALA A 120 7.08 1.71 19.80
CA ALA A 120 7.82 1.73 18.55
C ALA A 120 9.06 2.63 18.68
N GLN A 121 10.20 2.04 19.04
CA GLN A 121 11.44 2.77 19.34
C GLN A 121 11.97 3.63 18.19
N TYR A 122 11.60 3.31 16.95
CA TYR A 122 11.99 4.07 15.76
C TYR A 122 10.85 4.97 15.23
N GLY A 123 9.75 5.08 15.96
CA GLY A 123 8.59 5.87 15.58
C GLY A 123 7.78 5.25 14.44
N ASP A 124 7.10 6.11 13.68
CA ASP A 124 6.39 5.71 12.47
C ASP A 124 7.33 5.55 11.26
N LEU A 125 6.81 4.96 10.19
CA LEU A 125 7.57 4.67 8.98
C LEU A 125 8.06 5.95 8.30
N SER A 126 7.34 7.07 8.43
CA SER A 126 7.80 8.36 7.91
C SER A 126 9.07 8.82 8.63
N ALA A 127 9.07 8.83 9.97
CA ALA A 127 10.21 9.24 10.77
C ALA A 127 11.42 8.32 10.56
N TRP A 128 11.18 7.00 10.52
CA TRP A 128 12.24 6.02 10.27
C TRP A 128 12.83 6.16 8.86
N LEU A 129 11.99 6.31 7.83
CA LEU A 129 12.45 6.44 6.45
C LEU A 129 13.19 7.76 6.20
N ALA A 130 12.81 8.85 6.87
CA ALA A 130 13.55 10.11 6.84
C ALA A 130 15.00 9.96 7.34
N THR A 131 15.26 8.99 8.23
CA THR A 131 16.59 8.70 8.76
C THR A 131 17.33 7.66 7.92
N LYS A 132 16.64 6.60 7.47
CA LYS A 132 17.24 5.43 6.83
C LYS A 132 17.32 5.54 5.30
N GLY A 133 16.49 6.37 4.68
CA GLY A 133 16.38 6.48 3.24
C GLY A 133 15.79 5.23 2.59
N ALA A 134 16.02 5.08 1.28
CA ALA A 134 15.45 4.00 0.47
C ALA A 134 15.85 2.62 0.98
N GLN A 135 14.89 1.68 0.94
CA GLN A 135 15.08 0.33 1.43
C GLN A 135 15.26 -0.69 0.29
N PRO A 136 16.13 -1.71 0.48
CA PRO A 136 16.32 -2.77 -0.49
C PRO A 136 15.04 -3.56 -0.77
N GLU A 137 14.82 -3.98 -2.02
CA GLU A 137 13.64 -4.75 -2.43
C GLU A 137 13.40 -6.00 -1.56
N ARG A 138 14.46 -6.68 -1.12
CA ARG A 138 14.35 -7.85 -0.24
C ARG A 138 13.63 -7.51 1.07
N PHE A 139 14.06 -6.44 1.73
CA PHE A 139 13.44 -5.95 2.97
C PHE A 139 11.98 -5.57 2.72
N VAL A 140 11.73 -4.78 1.68
CA VAL A 140 10.39 -4.32 1.31
C VAL A 140 9.44 -5.50 1.08
N ARG A 141 9.88 -6.54 0.36
CA ARG A 141 9.06 -7.74 0.11
C ARG A 141 8.74 -8.48 1.41
N GLN A 142 9.73 -8.68 2.28
CA GLN A 142 9.56 -9.42 3.53
C GLN A 142 8.58 -8.70 4.47
N GLU A 143 8.80 -7.41 4.71
CA GLU A 143 8.00 -6.64 5.65
C GLU A 143 6.58 -6.40 5.13
N ILE A 144 6.43 -6.09 3.84
CA ILE A 144 5.09 -5.87 3.25
C ILE A 144 4.29 -7.17 3.17
N ALA A 145 4.91 -8.32 2.88
CA ALA A 145 4.20 -9.60 2.93
C ALA A 145 3.69 -9.90 4.34
N ALA A 146 4.46 -9.55 5.38
CA ALA A 146 4.07 -9.74 6.77
C ALA A 146 2.92 -8.79 7.19
N ILE A 147 3.00 -7.51 6.80
CA ILE A 147 1.94 -6.51 6.97
C ILE A 147 0.64 -6.97 6.28
N LEU A 148 0.75 -7.43 5.04
CA LEU A 148 -0.39 -7.97 4.29
C LEU A 148 -1.01 -9.19 4.98
N GLY A 149 -0.23 -9.98 5.73
CA GLY A 149 -0.76 -11.10 6.53
C GLY A 149 -1.75 -10.61 7.59
N THR A 150 -1.39 -9.55 8.32
CA THR A 150 -2.30 -8.91 9.30
C THR A 150 -3.51 -8.29 8.60
N LEU A 151 -3.28 -7.57 7.49
CA LEU A 151 -4.36 -6.97 6.71
C LEU A 151 -5.32 -8.04 6.15
N HIS A 152 -4.81 -9.22 5.77
CA HIS A 152 -5.62 -10.33 5.31
C HIS A 152 -6.55 -10.87 6.40
N VAL A 153 -6.08 -10.95 7.64
CA VAL A 153 -6.93 -11.32 8.79
C VAL A 153 -8.03 -10.29 9.02
N LEU A 154 -7.69 -9.00 8.98
CA LEU A 154 -8.67 -7.91 9.07
C LEU A 154 -9.74 -8.02 7.95
N HIS A 155 -9.29 -8.22 6.71
CA HIS A 155 -10.16 -8.38 5.53
C HIS A 155 -11.07 -9.61 5.62
N ARG A 156 -10.58 -10.73 6.19
CA ARG A 156 -11.40 -11.94 6.43
C ARG A 156 -12.48 -11.69 7.47
N GLY A 157 -12.21 -10.87 8.49
CA GLY A 157 -13.19 -10.36 9.45
C GLY A 157 -14.16 -9.33 8.87
N GLN A 158 -14.21 -9.18 7.54
CA GLN A 158 -15.00 -8.19 6.82
C GLN A 158 -14.68 -6.75 7.22
N ALA A 159 -13.51 -6.47 7.79
CA ALA A 159 -13.10 -5.12 8.15
C ALA A 159 -12.12 -4.52 7.13
N LEU A 160 -12.09 -3.19 7.08
CA LEU A 160 -11.23 -2.39 6.20
C LEU A 160 -10.44 -1.41 7.06
N HIS A 161 -9.16 -1.21 6.74
CA HIS A 161 -8.31 -0.27 7.48
C HIS A 161 -8.61 1.17 7.10
N ARG A 162 -8.73 1.45 5.79
CA ARG A 162 -9.04 2.77 5.19
C ARG A 162 -7.98 3.87 5.37
N ASP A 163 -7.02 3.68 6.27
CA ASP A 163 -5.95 4.66 6.54
C ASP A 163 -4.52 4.07 6.57
N LEU A 164 -4.18 3.21 5.62
CA LEU A 164 -2.80 2.71 5.52
C LEU A 164 -1.89 3.81 4.95
N THR A 165 -1.12 4.46 5.83
CA THR A 165 -0.16 5.52 5.48
C THR A 165 1.15 5.32 6.24
N PRO A 166 2.25 5.99 5.84
CA PRO A 166 3.52 5.90 6.59
C PRO A 166 3.41 6.32 8.06
N PHE A 167 2.42 7.14 8.42
CA PHE A 167 2.19 7.59 9.80
C PHE A 167 1.49 6.52 10.67
N ASN A 168 0.86 5.53 10.05
CA ASN A 168 0.12 4.45 10.73
C ASN A 168 0.83 3.09 10.61
N VAL A 169 2.06 3.08 10.05
CA VAL A 169 2.95 1.92 10.08
C VAL A 169 4.08 2.25 11.03
N PHE A 170 4.23 1.47 12.09
CA PHE A 170 5.22 1.70 13.14
C PHE A 170 6.43 0.81 12.94
N VAL A 171 7.60 1.32 13.33
CA VAL A 171 8.87 0.59 13.25
C VAL A 171 9.31 0.24 14.67
N CYS A 172 9.13 -1.02 15.03
CA CYS A 172 9.41 -1.57 16.35
C CYS A 172 10.84 -2.12 16.44
N GLU A 173 11.13 -2.82 17.53
CA GLU A 173 12.40 -3.52 17.74
C GLU A 173 12.81 -4.36 16.51
N ASN A 174 14.12 -4.39 16.22
CA ASN A 174 14.70 -5.06 15.06
C ASN A 174 14.18 -4.53 13.71
N GLU A 175 13.76 -3.26 13.66
CA GLU A 175 13.21 -2.59 12.47
C GLU A 175 11.98 -3.30 11.88
N CYS A 176 11.21 -3.97 12.74
CA CYS A 176 10.01 -4.71 12.40
C CYS A 176 8.84 -3.74 12.13
N LEU A 177 8.29 -3.77 10.91
CA LEU A 177 7.10 -2.99 10.55
C LEU A 177 5.84 -3.61 11.16
N LYS A 178 5.00 -2.79 11.78
CA LYS A 178 3.69 -3.17 12.33
C LYS A 178 2.61 -2.16 11.96
N LEU A 179 1.41 -2.65 11.67
CA LEU A 179 0.22 -1.82 11.46
C LEU A 179 -0.30 -1.30 12.80
N GLY A 180 -0.59 -0.01 12.88
CA GLY A 180 -1.32 0.58 13.98
C GLY A 180 -2.42 1.52 13.48
N ASP A 181 -3.05 2.20 14.44
CA ASP A 181 -4.14 3.17 14.24
C ASP A 181 -5.33 2.67 13.40
N PHE A 182 -6.24 1.99 14.10
CA PHE A 182 -7.52 1.53 13.56
C PHE A 182 -8.67 2.50 13.87
N GLY A 183 -8.39 3.77 14.17
CA GLY A 183 -9.38 4.74 14.65
C GLY A 183 -10.50 5.07 13.66
N ILE A 184 -10.30 4.74 12.38
CA ILE A 184 -11.33 4.83 11.33
C ILE A 184 -11.57 3.49 10.61
N ALA A 185 -11.07 2.37 11.13
CA ALA A 185 -11.38 1.07 10.56
C ALA A 185 -12.88 0.76 10.70
N ALA A 186 -13.43 -0.03 9.78
CA ALA A 186 -14.86 -0.31 9.75
C ALA A 186 -15.20 -1.69 9.18
N HIS A 187 -16.23 -2.32 9.76
CA HIS A 187 -16.82 -3.52 9.21
C HIS A 187 -17.68 -3.24 7.99
N GLN A 188 -17.60 -4.14 7.04
CA GLN A 188 -18.45 -4.23 5.88
C GLN A 188 -19.70 -5.02 6.25
N ALA A 189 -20.86 -4.37 6.27
CA ALA A 189 -22.16 -5.05 6.44
C ALA A 189 -22.48 -6.00 5.26
N SER A 190 -21.85 -5.79 4.10
CA SER A 190 -21.92 -6.69 2.94
C SER A 190 -20.64 -6.57 2.11
N ARG A 191 -20.41 -7.51 1.20
CA ARG A 191 -19.27 -7.46 0.25
C ARG A 191 -19.27 -6.26 -0.71
N ARG A 192 -20.24 -5.33 -0.60
CA ARG A 192 -20.32 -4.10 -1.39
C ARG A 192 -19.35 -3.01 -0.89
N GLY A 193 -18.78 -3.16 0.30
CA GLY A 193 -17.85 -2.21 0.90
C GLY A 193 -18.50 -1.23 1.89
N VAL A 194 -17.68 -0.39 2.52
CA VAL A 194 -18.13 0.65 3.48
C VAL A 194 -18.22 2.00 2.78
N THR A 195 -19.11 2.88 3.22
CA THR A 195 -19.12 4.28 2.76
C THR A 195 -17.74 4.89 2.94
N ALA A 196 -17.24 5.60 1.92
CA ALA A 196 -15.99 6.36 2.03
C ALA A 196 -16.29 7.73 2.67
N ASP A 197 -16.62 7.71 3.97
CA ASP A 197 -16.97 8.87 4.79
C ASP A 197 -15.84 9.29 5.74
N ALA A 198 -14.94 8.37 6.06
CA ALA A 198 -13.75 8.60 6.86
C ALA A 198 -12.53 7.96 6.19
N PHE A 199 -11.58 8.80 5.75
CA PHE A 199 -10.29 8.40 5.19
C PHE A 199 -9.34 9.61 5.17
N ASN A 200 -8.03 9.37 5.10
CA ASN A 200 -7.05 10.40 4.79
C ASN A 200 -7.04 10.68 3.27
N PRO A 201 -7.41 11.88 2.79
CA PRO A 201 -7.46 12.19 1.36
C PRO A 201 -6.12 12.04 0.64
N LEU A 202 -5.00 12.22 1.36
CA LEU A 202 -3.65 12.06 0.80
C LEU A 202 -3.28 10.59 0.56
N GLY A 203 -3.82 9.69 1.39
CA GLY A 203 -3.61 8.24 1.27
C GLY A 203 -4.64 7.53 0.39
N ALA A 204 -5.80 8.15 0.13
CA ALA A 204 -6.89 7.50 -0.59
C ALA A 204 -6.62 7.38 -2.10
N PRO A 205 -7.20 6.35 -2.77
CA PRO A 205 -7.27 6.33 -4.23
C PRO A 205 -7.93 7.61 -4.77
N THR A 206 -7.42 8.16 -5.87
CA THR A 206 -7.91 9.44 -6.41
C THR A 206 -9.39 9.40 -6.78
N GLU A 207 -9.90 8.27 -7.24
CA GLU A 207 -11.32 8.09 -7.52
C GLU A 207 -12.21 8.11 -6.27
N ILE A 208 -11.69 7.73 -5.11
CA ILE A 208 -12.37 7.85 -3.81
C ILE A 208 -12.28 9.31 -3.32
N ALA A 209 -11.07 9.87 -3.34
CA ALA A 209 -10.80 11.24 -2.87
C ALA A 209 -11.61 12.29 -3.66
N TRP A 210 -11.83 12.07 -4.96
CA TRP A 210 -12.66 12.94 -5.81
C TRP A 210 -14.15 12.59 -5.81
N GLY A 211 -14.60 11.66 -4.96
CA GLY A 211 -16.01 11.30 -4.82
C GLY A 211 -16.62 10.54 -6.02
N LYS A 212 -15.80 10.10 -6.99
CA LYS A 212 -16.25 9.29 -8.14
C LYS A 212 -16.66 7.88 -7.72
N VAL A 213 -16.06 7.37 -6.66
CA VAL A 213 -16.42 6.12 -6.00
C VAL A 213 -16.81 6.43 -4.56
N ARG A 214 -17.98 5.94 -4.14
CA ARG A 214 -18.53 6.19 -2.79
C ARG A 214 -18.30 5.07 -1.79
N ARG A 215 -17.82 3.91 -2.26
CA ARG A 215 -17.63 2.70 -1.44
C ARG A 215 -16.17 2.27 -1.42
N TRP A 216 -15.59 2.25 -0.22
CA TRP A 216 -14.28 1.68 0.06
C TRP A 216 -14.36 0.15 0.11
N GLN A 217 -13.38 -0.54 -0.46
CA GLN A 217 -13.27 -1.99 -0.50
C GLN A 217 -11.84 -2.43 -0.18
N GLN A 218 -11.62 -3.74 0.02
CA GLN A 218 -10.30 -4.32 0.31
C GLN A 218 -9.22 -3.92 -0.72
N ARG A 219 -9.60 -3.80 -1.99
CA ARG A 219 -8.73 -3.34 -3.09
C ARG A 219 -8.21 -1.90 -2.93
N ASP A 220 -8.88 -1.09 -2.12
CA ASP A 220 -8.50 0.30 -1.85
C ASP A 220 -7.45 0.35 -0.72
N ASP A 221 -7.52 -0.56 0.26
CA ASP A 221 -6.40 -0.80 1.19
C ASP A 221 -5.17 -1.34 0.41
N VAL A 222 -5.37 -2.24 -0.57
CA VAL A 222 -4.30 -2.73 -1.45
C VAL A 222 -3.63 -1.60 -2.24
N TYR A 223 -4.39 -0.59 -2.68
CA TYR A 223 -3.83 0.60 -3.33
C TYR A 223 -2.89 1.33 -2.37
N GLN A 224 -3.31 1.53 -1.12
CA GLN A 224 -2.49 2.16 -0.09
C GLN A 224 -1.21 1.37 0.18
N VAL A 225 -1.27 0.04 0.26
CA VAL A 225 -0.06 -0.80 0.37
C VAL A 225 0.87 -0.62 -0.85
N GLY A 226 0.30 -0.50 -2.06
CA GLY A 226 1.07 -0.16 -3.25
C GLY A 226 1.85 1.16 -3.14
N GLN A 227 1.25 2.18 -2.51
CA GLN A 227 1.94 3.44 -2.21
C GLN A 227 3.06 3.24 -1.20
N LEU A 228 2.82 2.50 -0.11
CA LEU A 228 3.84 2.20 0.91
C LEU A 228 5.06 1.51 0.32
N ILE A 229 4.87 0.50 -0.54
CA ILE A 229 5.97 -0.18 -1.25
C ILE A 229 6.80 0.84 -2.05
N ALA A 230 6.13 1.71 -2.81
CA ALA A 230 6.79 2.71 -3.64
C ALA A 230 7.52 3.79 -2.82
N MET A 231 7.02 4.13 -1.63
CA MET A 231 7.68 5.04 -0.69
C MET A 231 8.94 4.41 -0.11
N LEU A 232 8.84 3.17 0.39
CA LEU A 232 9.98 2.40 0.91
C LEU A 232 11.13 2.29 -0.12
N LEU A 233 10.81 1.94 -1.37
CA LEU A 233 11.80 1.78 -2.43
C LEU A 233 12.48 3.10 -2.85
N ARG A 234 11.82 4.25 -2.62
CA ARG A 234 12.38 5.57 -2.97
C ARG A 234 13.04 6.27 -1.80
N GLY A 235 12.69 5.91 -0.57
CA GLY A 235 13.07 6.69 0.60
C GLY A 235 12.31 8.02 0.72
N ASP A 236 11.14 8.14 0.08
CA ASP A 236 10.33 9.37 0.07
C ASP A 236 8.85 9.05 0.32
N VAL A 237 8.30 9.63 1.40
CA VAL A 237 6.91 9.49 1.84
C VAL A 237 6.00 10.63 1.36
N HIS A 238 6.54 11.73 0.85
CA HIS A 238 5.77 12.93 0.53
C HIS A 238 5.18 12.89 -0.88
N SER A 239 5.83 12.18 -1.81
CA SER A 239 5.42 12.16 -3.21
C SER A 239 4.64 10.88 -3.55
N PRO A 240 3.30 10.92 -3.73
CA PRO A 240 2.54 9.73 -4.11
C PRO A 240 3.01 9.18 -5.47
N MET A 241 3.03 7.86 -5.60
CA MET A 241 3.40 7.18 -6.84
C MET A 241 2.20 7.08 -7.78
N ARG A 242 2.40 7.43 -9.05
CA ARG A 242 1.43 7.13 -10.12
C ARG A 242 1.82 5.82 -10.81
N SER A 243 0.82 5.07 -11.27
CA SER A 243 1.04 3.80 -11.97
C SER A 243 1.97 3.90 -13.20
N LEU A 244 1.97 5.05 -13.89
CA LEU A 244 2.85 5.32 -15.04
C LEU A 244 4.32 5.57 -14.66
N ASP A 245 4.58 6.01 -13.42
CA ASP A 245 5.91 6.35 -12.94
C ASP A 245 6.64 5.15 -12.30
N VAL A 246 5.91 4.05 -12.03
CA VAL A 246 6.44 2.79 -11.46
C VAL A 246 7.66 2.26 -12.19
N ARG A 247 7.76 2.48 -13.51
CA ARG A 247 8.93 2.06 -14.31
C ARG A 247 10.27 2.59 -13.81
N ARG A 248 10.25 3.73 -13.11
CA ARG A 248 11.44 4.42 -12.58
C ARG A 248 11.90 3.88 -11.23
N LEU A 249 11.14 2.97 -10.61
CA LEU A 249 11.51 2.41 -9.31
C LEU A 249 12.77 1.54 -9.41
N PRO A 250 13.68 1.61 -8.42
CA PRO A 250 14.90 0.81 -8.37
C PRO A 250 14.61 -0.61 -7.85
N CYS A 251 13.74 -1.34 -8.56
CA CYS A 251 13.36 -2.71 -8.21
C CYS A 251 13.17 -3.58 -9.46
N SER A 252 13.02 -4.88 -9.23
CA SER A 252 12.79 -5.89 -10.25
C SER A 252 11.50 -5.62 -11.04
N ASP A 253 11.47 -6.10 -12.28
CA ASP A 253 10.29 -6.03 -13.13
C ASP A 253 9.08 -6.73 -12.50
N HIS A 254 9.31 -7.80 -11.73
CA HIS A 254 8.26 -8.47 -10.98
C HIS A 254 7.61 -7.52 -9.96
N LEU A 255 8.40 -6.84 -9.13
CA LEU A 255 7.83 -5.94 -8.13
C LEU A 255 7.18 -4.71 -8.78
N LYS A 256 7.73 -4.20 -9.89
CA LYS A 256 7.09 -3.15 -10.71
C LYS A 256 5.71 -3.60 -11.20
N GLU A 257 5.56 -4.84 -11.66
CA GLU A 257 4.28 -5.38 -12.12
C GLU A 257 3.24 -5.38 -10.97
N VAL A 258 3.66 -5.80 -9.77
CA VAL A 258 2.81 -5.80 -8.56
C VAL A 258 2.39 -4.39 -8.18
N ILE A 259 3.35 -3.47 -8.03
CA ILE A 259 3.07 -2.07 -7.65
C ILE A 259 2.15 -1.40 -8.68
N HIS A 260 2.42 -1.59 -9.98
CA HIS A 260 1.59 -1.02 -11.02
C HIS A 260 0.15 -1.53 -10.94
N ARG A 261 -0.05 -2.83 -10.65
CA ARG A 261 -1.40 -3.38 -10.50
C ARG A 261 -2.13 -2.78 -9.30
N CYS A 262 -1.44 -2.54 -8.18
CA CYS A 262 -2.03 -1.85 -7.02
C CYS A 262 -2.46 -0.41 -7.36
N LEU A 263 -1.60 0.34 -8.05
CA LEU A 263 -1.81 1.76 -8.36
C LEU A 263 -2.65 2.02 -9.62
N GLY A 264 -2.96 0.97 -10.37
CA GLY A 264 -3.68 1.03 -11.63
C GLY A 264 -5.19 1.23 -11.46
N ALA A 265 -5.92 0.95 -12.54
CA ALA A 265 -7.37 1.04 -12.56
C ALA A 265 -8.00 0.17 -11.46
N ARG A 266 -8.93 0.74 -10.68
CA ARG A 266 -9.56 0.10 -9.51
C ARG A 266 -10.09 -1.31 -9.77
N GLY A 267 -10.74 -1.52 -10.92
CA GLY A 267 -11.29 -2.83 -11.31
C GLY A 267 -10.23 -3.91 -11.55
N LYS A 268 -8.97 -3.52 -11.76
CA LYS A 268 -7.84 -4.41 -12.09
C LYS A 268 -6.88 -4.65 -10.93
N ARG A 269 -7.04 -3.96 -9.80
CA ARG A 269 -6.23 -4.16 -8.58
C ARG A 269 -6.36 -5.60 -8.07
N TYR A 270 -5.50 -5.97 -7.12
CA TYR A 270 -5.73 -7.19 -6.35
C TYR A 270 -7.03 -7.02 -5.54
N GLU A 271 -7.84 -8.07 -5.51
CA GLU A 271 -9.16 -8.05 -4.87
C GLU A 271 -9.04 -8.09 -3.34
N SER A 272 -7.95 -8.66 -2.82
CA SER A 272 -7.67 -8.78 -1.38
C SER A 272 -6.17 -8.75 -1.08
N ALA A 273 -5.83 -8.56 0.20
CA ALA A 273 -4.45 -8.71 0.69
C ALA A 273 -3.87 -10.10 0.40
N GLY A 274 -4.70 -11.16 0.47
CA GLY A 274 -4.26 -12.53 0.18
C GLY A 274 -3.82 -12.72 -1.28
N GLU A 275 -4.56 -12.17 -2.24
CA GLU A 275 -4.17 -12.22 -3.66
C GLU A 275 -2.85 -11.45 -3.89
N MET A 276 -2.64 -10.34 -3.18
CA MET A 276 -1.42 -9.57 -3.26
C MET A 276 -0.21 -10.30 -2.68
N ILE A 277 -0.37 -11.04 -1.57
CA ILE A 277 0.68 -11.89 -0.99
C ILE A 277 1.16 -12.92 -2.01
N GLU A 278 0.24 -13.62 -2.67
CA GLU A 278 0.59 -14.61 -3.68
C GLU A 278 1.33 -13.97 -4.86
N ALA A 279 0.92 -12.76 -5.27
CA ALA A 279 1.61 -12.05 -6.32
C ALA A 279 3.01 -11.55 -5.92
N LEU A 280 3.27 -11.24 -4.64
CA LEU A 280 4.61 -10.90 -4.15
C LEU A 280 5.52 -12.13 -4.11
N LYS A 281 4.99 -13.30 -3.77
CA LYS A 281 5.76 -14.55 -3.69
C LYS A 281 6.04 -15.16 -5.07
N GLN A 282 5.04 -15.19 -5.93
CA GLN A 282 5.08 -15.90 -7.19
C GLN A 282 5.27 -14.92 -8.35
N ALA A 283 6.37 -15.08 -9.09
CA ALA A 283 6.54 -14.36 -10.34
C ALA A 283 5.44 -14.76 -11.33
N PRO A 284 4.86 -13.80 -12.09
CA PRO A 284 3.88 -14.12 -13.12
C PRO A 284 4.43 -15.15 -14.09
N LYS A 285 3.65 -16.19 -14.39
CA LYS A 285 4.04 -17.20 -15.38
C LYS A 285 4.42 -16.50 -16.69
N GLN A 286 5.59 -16.83 -17.22
CA GLN A 286 6.01 -16.32 -18.51
C GLN A 286 5.01 -16.76 -19.59
N LEU A 287 4.57 -15.81 -20.41
CA LEU A 287 3.68 -16.11 -21.52
C LEU A 287 4.49 -16.83 -22.60
N ARG A 288 4.30 -18.15 -22.70
CA ARG A 288 4.92 -18.95 -23.77
C ARG A 288 4.25 -18.64 -25.10
N LYS A 289 5.05 -18.59 -26.17
CA LYS A 289 4.51 -18.51 -27.53
C LYS A 289 3.80 -19.82 -27.84
N GLY A 290 2.56 -19.74 -28.30
CA GLY A 290 1.78 -20.88 -28.78
C GLY A 290 1.65 -20.89 -30.30
N GLN A 291 0.92 -21.87 -30.81
CA GLN A 291 0.57 -21.96 -32.22
C GLN A 291 -0.93 -21.77 -32.43
N VAL A 292 -1.29 -21.21 -33.57
CA VAL A 292 -2.67 -20.92 -34.00
C VAL A 292 -2.77 -21.35 -35.46
N LYS A 293 -3.85 -22.03 -35.83
CA LYS A 293 -4.08 -22.55 -37.19
C LYS A 293 -4.71 -21.53 -38.14
N THR A 294 -5.58 -20.66 -37.63
CA THR A 294 -6.30 -19.62 -38.40
C THR A 294 -6.56 -18.39 -37.56
N LEU A 295 -6.63 -17.21 -38.20
CA LEU A 295 -7.06 -15.95 -37.57
C LEU A 295 -8.56 -15.70 -37.73
N ALA A 296 -9.24 -16.42 -38.62
CA ALA A 296 -10.68 -16.25 -38.87
C ALA A 296 -11.50 -16.51 -37.60
N GLY A 297 -12.41 -15.57 -37.28
CA GLY A 297 -13.24 -15.61 -36.07
C GLY A 297 -12.50 -15.33 -34.76
N GLN A 298 -11.17 -15.17 -34.79
CA GLN A 298 -10.36 -14.93 -33.59
C GLN A 298 -10.35 -13.46 -33.20
N ARG A 299 -10.27 -13.18 -31.90
CA ARG A 299 -10.20 -11.83 -31.34
C ARG A 299 -8.74 -11.49 -31.01
N VAL A 300 -8.16 -10.61 -31.82
CA VAL A 300 -6.71 -10.37 -31.88
C VAL A 300 -6.35 -9.00 -31.33
N SER A 301 -5.35 -8.94 -30.46
CA SER A 301 -4.68 -7.71 -30.05
C SER A 301 -3.20 -7.74 -30.39
N PHE A 302 -2.61 -6.55 -30.63
CA PHE A 302 -1.17 -6.41 -30.88
C PHE A 302 -0.45 -5.76 -29.69
N THR A 303 0.76 -6.21 -29.37
CA THR A 303 1.68 -5.57 -28.41
C THR A 303 3.11 -5.48 -28.97
N GLY A 304 3.94 -4.59 -28.39
CA GLY A 304 5.32 -4.36 -28.83
C GLY A 304 5.44 -3.56 -30.14
N PHE A 305 6.70 -3.42 -30.58
CA PHE A 305 7.04 -2.84 -31.87
C PHE A 305 6.88 -3.88 -32.98
N LEU A 306 6.01 -3.58 -33.94
CA LEU A 306 5.82 -4.43 -35.12
C LEU A 306 6.79 -3.97 -36.22
N ASN A 307 7.22 -4.89 -37.07
CA ASN A 307 8.06 -4.58 -38.22
C ASN A 307 7.30 -3.80 -39.31
N ARG A 308 5.97 -3.88 -39.33
CA ARG A 308 5.11 -3.08 -40.20
C ARG A 308 4.24 -2.09 -39.40
N PRO A 309 3.78 -0.98 -40.02
CA PRO A 309 2.84 -0.07 -39.39
C PRO A 309 1.64 -0.78 -38.79
N ARG A 310 1.23 -0.35 -37.59
CA ARG A 310 0.13 -1.01 -36.86
C ARG A 310 -1.18 -0.99 -37.62
N ARG A 311 -1.43 0.06 -38.42
CA ARG A 311 -2.59 0.18 -39.31
C ARG A 311 -2.64 -0.97 -40.33
N ASP A 312 -1.50 -1.35 -40.90
CA ASP A 312 -1.41 -2.40 -41.92
C ASP A 312 -1.62 -3.77 -41.29
N ALA A 313 -1.05 -4.01 -40.10
CA ALA A 313 -1.28 -5.23 -39.34
C ALA A 313 -2.76 -5.39 -38.94
N ILE A 314 -3.46 -4.30 -38.60
CA ILE A 314 -4.90 -4.31 -38.29
C ILE A 314 -5.72 -4.62 -39.54
N ALA A 315 -5.42 -3.98 -40.67
CA ALA A 315 -6.10 -4.24 -41.95
C ALA A 315 -5.93 -5.70 -42.39
N ALA A 316 -4.70 -6.20 -42.31
CA ALA A 316 -4.36 -7.60 -42.57
C ALA A 316 -5.15 -8.58 -41.68
N ALA A 317 -5.21 -8.33 -40.38
CA ALA A 317 -5.97 -9.19 -39.46
C ALA A 317 -7.46 -9.23 -39.83
N ARG A 318 -8.06 -8.07 -40.14
CA ARG A 318 -9.48 -7.98 -40.55
C ARG A 318 -9.74 -8.70 -41.87
N ALA A 319 -8.86 -8.54 -42.86
CA ALA A 319 -8.95 -9.23 -44.14
C ALA A 319 -8.90 -10.76 -44.00
N SER A 320 -8.19 -11.28 -42.98
CA SER A 320 -8.16 -12.71 -42.66
C SER A 320 -9.35 -13.19 -41.80
N GLY A 321 -10.39 -12.36 -41.64
CA GLY A 321 -11.58 -12.69 -40.86
C GLY A 321 -11.41 -12.56 -39.34
N ALA A 322 -10.33 -11.93 -38.86
CA ALA A 322 -10.12 -11.70 -37.43
C ALA A 322 -10.82 -10.43 -36.92
N ILE A 323 -11.21 -10.44 -35.66
CA ILE A 323 -11.80 -9.30 -34.97
C ILE A 323 -10.69 -8.57 -34.19
N PHE A 324 -10.28 -7.40 -34.67
CA PHE A 324 -9.26 -6.61 -33.99
C PHE A 324 -9.81 -5.97 -32.69
N GLN A 325 -9.02 -6.09 -31.61
CA GLN A 325 -9.26 -5.41 -30.33
C GLN A 325 -8.09 -4.51 -29.97
N ALA A 326 -8.39 -3.23 -29.73
CA ALA A 326 -7.37 -2.22 -29.38
C ALA A 326 -6.66 -2.57 -28.07
N SER A 327 -7.39 -3.09 -27.09
CA SER A 327 -6.88 -3.54 -25.79
C SER A 327 -7.36 -4.95 -25.52
N PRO A 328 -6.52 -5.82 -24.93
CA PRO A 328 -6.95 -7.14 -24.51
C PRO A 328 -8.05 -7.08 -23.45
N GLY A 329 -8.96 -8.05 -23.49
CA GLY A 329 -10.04 -8.24 -22.52
C GLY A 329 -10.46 -9.71 -22.45
N PRO A 330 -11.51 -10.05 -21.68
CA PRO A 330 -11.96 -11.43 -21.45
C PRO A 330 -12.27 -12.24 -22.71
N SER A 331 -12.62 -11.57 -23.81
CA SER A 331 -12.92 -12.20 -25.10
C SER A 331 -11.70 -12.32 -26.02
N THR A 332 -10.58 -11.68 -25.70
CA THR A 332 -9.35 -11.79 -26.49
C THR A 332 -8.80 -13.21 -26.38
N ASN A 333 -8.50 -13.84 -27.52
CA ASN A 333 -7.96 -15.20 -27.55
C ASN A 333 -6.59 -15.28 -28.22
N ILE A 334 -6.16 -14.23 -28.94
CA ILE A 334 -4.81 -14.13 -29.52
C ILE A 334 -4.17 -12.78 -29.19
N LEU A 335 -2.94 -12.83 -28.69
CA LEU A 335 -2.07 -11.66 -28.57
C LEU A 335 -0.87 -11.82 -29.52
N VAL A 336 -0.78 -10.93 -30.52
CA VAL A 336 0.38 -10.86 -31.40
C VAL A 336 1.45 -9.99 -30.73
N ARG A 337 2.62 -10.58 -30.50
CA ARG A 337 3.76 -9.93 -29.85
C ARG A 337 4.86 -9.64 -30.87
N GLY A 338 5.10 -8.35 -31.10
CA GLY A 338 6.28 -7.84 -31.81
C GLY A 338 7.52 -7.78 -30.91
N ARG A 339 8.52 -7.00 -31.31
CA ARG A 339 9.74 -6.80 -30.52
C ARG A 339 9.42 -6.12 -29.17
N PRO A 340 10.08 -6.50 -28.07
CA PRO A 340 9.91 -5.87 -26.77
C PRO A 340 10.18 -4.37 -26.81
N ASN A 341 9.50 -3.60 -25.97
CA ASN A 341 9.85 -2.21 -25.70
C ASN A 341 10.42 -2.12 -24.28
N ALA A 342 11.71 -1.83 -24.15
CA ALA A 342 12.40 -1.75 -22.86
C ALA A 342 11.89 -0.61 -21.95
N LEU A 343 11.21 0.39 -22.50
CA LEU A 343 10.64 1.53 -21.77
C LEU A 343 9.25 1.24 -21.17
N GLN A 344 8.82 -0.02 -21.18
CA GLN A 344 7.55 -0.47 -20.59
C GLN A 344 7.58 -0.44 -19.06
N VAL A 345 6.38 -0.53 -18.47
CA VAL A 345 6.15 -0.34 -17.03
C VAL A 345 7.01 -1.27 -16.16
N ALA A 346 7.16 -2.53 -16.57
CA ALA A 346 7.97 -3.54 -15.89
C ALA A 346 8.94 -4.22 -16.88
N GLY A 347 9.80 -3.39 -17.51
CA GLY A 347 10.87 -3.88 -18.40
C GLY A 347 10.38 -4.57 -19.68
N LYS A 348 11.18 -5.48 -20.23
CA LYS A 348 10.98 -6.08 -21.58
C LYS A 348 9.68 -6.90 -21.73
N ASP A 349 9.18 -7.45 -20.62
CA ASP A 349 7.99 -8.34 -20.58
C ASP A 349 6.80 -7.73 -19.82
N GLY A 350 6.91 -6.47 -19.39
CA GLY A 350 5.98 -5.79 -18.50
C GLY A 350 5.14 -4.68 -19.16
N GLY A 351 4.82 -4.82 -20.44
CA GLY A 351 3.89 -3.90 -21.11
C GLY A 351 2.45 -4.08 -20.63
N LEU A 352 1.66 -2.99 -20.59
CA LEU A 352 0.27 -2.99 -20.12
C LEU A 352 -0.59 -4.12 -20.70
N LYS A 353 -0.42 -4.42 -21.99
CA LYS A 353 -1.15 -5.52 -22.66
C LYS A 353 -0.68 -6.90 -22.23
N LEU A 354 0.63 -7.08 -21.98
CA LEU A 354 1.17 -8.36 -21.50
C LEU A 354 0.74 -8.62 -20.05
N MET A 355 0.78 -7.59 -19.20
CA MET A 355 0.27 -7.65 -17.83
C MET A 355 -1.23 -7.99 -17.81
N GLU A 356 -2.02 -7.38 -18.70
CA GLU A 356 -3.44 -7.71 -18.83
C GLU A 356 -3.66 -9.18 -19.24
N ILE A 357 -2.86 -9.71 -20.18
CA ILE A 357 -2.94 -11.12 -20.55
C ILE A 357 -2.56 -12.05 -19.39
N LYS A 358 -1.49 -11.75 -18.65
CA LYS A 358 -1.11 -12.51 -17.45
C LYS A 358 -2.26 -12.54 -16.44
N ARG A 359 -2.91 -11.39 -16.20
CA ARG A 359 -4.07 -11.25 -15.31
C ARG A 359 -5.31 -12.01 -15.81
N LEU A 360 -5.55 -12.03 -17.12
CA LEU A 360 -6.66 -12.79 -17.71
C LEU A 360 -6.40 -14.30 -17.58
N ALA A 361 -5.15 -14.73 -17.77
CA ALA A 361 -4.75 -16.13 -17.61
C ALA A 361 -4.95 -16.65 -16.18
N THR A 362 -4.69 -15.83 -15.15
CA THR A 362 -4.99 -16.20 -13.74
C THR A 362 -6.49 -16.34 -13.46
N LYS A 363 -7.35 -15.69 -14.27
CA LYS A 363 -8.81 -15.84 -14.22
C LYS A 363 -9.34 -16.95 -15.14
N GLY A 364 -8.45 -17.80 -15.68
CA GLY A 364 -8.83 -18.93 -16.53
C GLY A 364 -9.08 -18.58 -18.00
N HIS A 365 -8.92 -17.32 -18.40
CA HIS A 365 -9.04 -16.94 -19.81
C HIS A 365 -7.83 -17.43 -20.60
N ARG A 366 -8.08 -18.19 -21.66
CA ARG A 366 -7.04 -18.71 -22.54
C ARG A 366 -6.70 -17.69 -23.62
N VAL A 367 -5.48 -17.14 -23.56
CA VAL A 367 -4.93 -16.28 -24.61
C VAL A 367 -3.64 -16.88 -25.15
N THR A 368 -3.63 -17.13 -26.45
CA THR A 368 -2.44 -17.63 -27.14
C THR A 368 -1.58 -16.46 -27.59
N VAL A 369 -0.34 -16.39 -27.11
CA VAL A 369 0.62 -15.39 -27.58
C VAL A 369 1.33 -15.93 -28.81
N ILE A 370 1.30 -15.20 -29.92
CA ILE A 370 2.02 -15.57 -31.15
C ILE A 370 3.03 -14.49 -31.53
N GLY A 371 4.10 -14.89 -32.22
CA GLY A 371 5.08 -13.96 -32.77
C GLY A 371 4.59 -13.29 -34.06
N GLU A 372 5.16 -12.13 -34.39
CA GLU A 372 4.84 -11.41 -35.64
C GLU A 372 5.06 -12.26 -36.90
N THR A 373 6.11 -13.09 -36.96
CA THR A 373 6.37 -13.98 -38.09
C THR A 373 5.22 -14.97 -38.33
N GLN A 374 4.66 -15.53 -37.26
CA GLN A 374 3.53 -16.45 -37.37
C GLN A 374 2.26 -15.71 -37.78
N PHE A 375 2.03 -14.51 -37.24
CA PHE A 375 0.90 -13.67 -37.62
C PHE A 375 0.88 -13.42 -39.14
N TRP A 376 1.99 -12.98 -39.72
CA TRP A 376 2.06 -12.72 -41.17
C TRP A 376 1.92 -13.98 -42.02
N LYS A 377 2.41 -15.14 -41.56
CA LYS A 377 2.15 -16.44 -42.22
C LYS A 377 0.67 -16.82 -42.24
N LEU A 378 -0.07 -16.50 -41.18
CA LEU A 378 -1.51 -16.79 -41.09
C LEU A 378 -2.33 -15.85 -41.95
N VAL A 379 -1.93 -14.58 -42.06
CA VAL A 379 -2.58 -13.60 -42.95
C VAL A 379 -2.38 -13.98 -44.43
N ALA A 380 -1.20 -14.47 -44.78
CA ALA A 380 -0.84 -14.83 -46.15
C ALA A 380 -1.47 -16.16 -46.65
N ARG A 381 -2.15 -16.91 -45.77
CA ARG A 381 -2.91 -18.12 -46.15
C ARG A 381 -4.37 -17.72 -46.37
N PRO A 382 -4.86 -17.60 -47.62
CA PRO A 382 -6.29 -17.43 -47.85
C PRO A 382 -7.00 -18.67 -47.29
N GLY A 383 -8.09 -18.46 -46.54
CA GLY A 383 -8.90 -19.57 -46.05
C GLY A 383 -9.33 -20.44 -47.22
N LYS A 384 -9.03 -21.74 -47.17
CA LYS A 384 -9.81 -22.72 -47.93
C LYS A 384 -11.25 -22.55 -47.42
N ARG A 385 -12.09 -21.96 -48.26
CA ARG A 385 -13.54 -21.87 -48.03
C ARG A 385 -14.13 -23.26 -47.92
#